data_AF-D7TA36-F1
#
_entry.id   AF-D7TA36-F1
#
_cell.length_a   1.000
_cell.length_b   1.000
_cell.length_c   1.000
_cell.angle_alpha   90.00
_cell.angle_beta   90.00
_cell.angle_gamma   90.00
#
_symmetry.space_group_name_H-M   'P 1'
#
loop_
_entity.id
_entity.type
_entity.pdbx_description
1 polymer ?
#
loop_
_entity_poly.entity_id
_entity_poly.type
_entity_poly.pdbx_seq_one_letter_code
_entity_poly.pdbx_strand_id
1 'polypeptide(L)'
;MIPPSLEYDRRAFCFCLACHLYKPQSSNSLGTSIVNGLYRIVINQILQSPGIYYRSELDHNGISVYTGTIVSDWGGRLELEIDRKARIWSHVSRKQKISILVLSSAMGSNLREILENVCYLEIFLSFLNDKEKKEIGLKESAILEFYQQFACVGGDLVFSESLCKSSYYVMNENFKRVVKVVNKDYPEFTQ
;
A
#
# COMPACT_ATOMS: atom_id res chain seq x y z
N MET A 1 -21.21 -2.59 -12.43
CA MET A 1 -20.42 -3.04 -13.59
C MET A 1 -18.96 -2.78 -13.26
N ILE A 2 -18.21 -3.82 -12.88
CA ILE A 2 -16.74 -3.74 -12.79
C ILE A 2 -16.25 -3.72 -14.25
N PRO A 3 -15.40 -2.77 -14.68
CA PRO A 3 -14.92 -2.77 -16.05
C PRO A 3 -14.23 -4.11 -16.34
N PRO A 4 -14.41 -4.65 -17.55
CA PRO A 4 -13.80 -5.92 -17.93
C PRO A 4 -12.29 -5.77 -17.84
N SER A 5 -11.66 -6.76 -17.19
CA SER A 5 -10.22 -7.05 -17.19
C SER A 5 -9.40 -6.04 -17.97
N LEU A 6 -8.87 -5.02 -17.28
CA LEU A 6 -7.80 -4.20 -17.82
C LEU A 6 -6.65 -5.14 -18.13
N GLU A 7 -6.55 -5.36 -19.43
CA GLU A 7 -5.56 -6.12 -20.15
C GLU A 7 -4.20 -5.88 -19.50
N TYR A 8 -3.55 -6.98 -19.10
CA TYR A 8 -2.19 -6.98 -18.59
C TYR A 8 -1.32 -6.21 -19.59
N ASP A 9 -1.02 -4.93 -19.31
CA ASP A 9 -0.14 -4.16 -20.18
C ASP A 9 1.26 -4.77 -20.08
N ARG A 10 1.56 -5.64 -21.05
CA ARG A 10 2.84 -6.35 -21.18
C ARG A 10 4.01 -5.41 -21.45
N ARG A 11 3.83 -4.08 -21.41
CA ARG A 11 4.88 -3.08 -21.61
C ARG A 11 5.39 -2.45 -20.31
N ALA A 12 4.89 -2.87 -19.15
CA ALA A 12 5.39 -2.40 -17.86
C ALA A 12 6.57 -3.27 -17.37
N PHE A 13 7.62 -3.41 -18.18
CA PHE A 13 8.92 -3.86 -17.69
C PHE A 13 9.69 -2.62 -17.28
N CYS A 14 9.71 -2.31 -15.99
CA CYS A 14 10.72 -1.40 -15.45
C CYS A 14 12.09 -2.08 -15.63
N PHE A 15 12.79 -1.72 -16.71
CA PHE A 15 14.24 -1.85 -16.73
C PHE A 15 14.75 -1.11 -15.50
N CYS A 16 15.26 -1.86 -14.54
CA CYS A 16 15.71 -1.34 -13.27
C CYS A 16 16.75 -0.25 -13.53
N LEU A 17 16.39 1.02 -13.28
CA LEU A 17 17.33 2.16 -13.35
C LEU A 17 18.50 1.96 -12.36
N ALA A 18 18.37 1.03 -11.41
CA ALA A 18 19.45 0.58 -10.54
C ALA A 18 20.69 0.07 -11.31
N CYS A 19 20.52 -0.45 -12.53
CA CYS A 19 21.66 -0.91 -13.34
C CYS A 19 22.56 0.24 -13.80
N HIS A 20 22.04 1.48 -13.90
CA HIS A 20 22.84 2.65 -14.25
C HIS A 20 23.63 3.20 -13.05
N LEU A 21 23.09 3.06 -11.84
CA LEU A 21 23.72 3.54 -10.60
C LEU A 21 24.66 2.51 -9.95
N TYR A 22 24.47 1.22 -10.25
CA TYR A 22 25.29 0.13 -9.74
C TYR A 22 26.25 -0.39 -10.81
N LYS A 23 26.98 0.51 -11.49
CA LYS A 23 28.17 0.10 -12.23
C LYS A 23 29.27 -0.14 -11.19
N PRO A 24 29.63 -1.38 -10.83
CA PRO A 24 30.72 -1.60 -9.90
C PRO A 24 31.97 -0.93 -10.48
N GLN A 25 32.68 -0.17 -9.65
CA GLN A 25 33.82 0.67 -10.08
C GLN A 25 34.92 -0.12 -10.80
N SER A 26 34.91 -1.46 -10.66
CA SER A 26 35.78 -2.42 -11.36
C SER A 26 34.95 -3.39 -12.20
N SER A 27 34.18 -2.88 -13.16
CA SER A 27 33.60 -3.72 -14.23
C SER A 27 34.55 -3.75 -15.42
N ASN A 28 34.91 -4.93 -15.89
CA ASN A 28 35.72 -5.08 -17.10
C ASN A 28 34.85 -4.89 -18.36
N SER A 29 35.49 -4.78 -19.53
CA SER A 29 34.80 -4.62 -20.83
C SER A 29 33.82 -5.76 -21.15
N LEU A 30 33.90 -6.87 -20.42
CA LEU A 30 33.03 -8.05 -20.53
C LEU A 30 31.80 -7.97 -19.61
N GLY A 31 31.64 -6.91 -18.81
CA GLY A 31 30.50 -6.73 -17.90
C GLY A 31 30.57 -7.55 -16.60
N THR A 32 31.75 -8.07 -16.26
CA THR A 32 32.00 -8.81 -15.00
C THR A 32 32.71 -7.91 -13.99
N SER A 33 32.47 -8.14 -12.69
CA SER A 33 33.13 -7.40 -11.61
C SER A 33 33.98 -8.32 -10.74
N ILE A 34 35.11 -7.80 -10.24
CA ILE A 34 35.96 -8.53 -9.29
C ILE A 34 35.59 -8.12 -7.87
N VAL A 35 35.12 -9.08 -7.07
CA VAL A 35 34.80 -8.87 -5.65
C VAL A 35 35.54 -9.93 -4.83
N ASN A 36 36.44 -9.49 -3.95
CA ASN A 36 37.33 -10.36 -3.16
C ASN A 36 38.17 -11.33 -4.02
N GLY A 37 38.64 -10.88 -5.19
CA GLY A 37 39.46 -11.71 -6.10
C GLY A 37 38.68 -12.72 -6.95
N LEU A 38 37.35 -12.78 -6.83
CA LEU A 38 36.49 -13.64 -7.63
C LEU A 38 35.67 -12.84 -8.65
N TYR A 39 35.54 -13.38 -9.86
CA TYR A 39 34.66 -12.84 -10.88
C TYR A 39 33.20 -13.05 -10.51
N ARG A 40 32.41 -11.97 -10.59
CA ARG A 40 30.97 -11.96 -10.40
C ARG A 40 30.30 -11.33 -11.60
N ILE A 41 29.10 -11.80 -11.92
CA ILE A 41 28.25 -11.24 -12.97
C ILE A 41 27.02 -10.66 -12.28
N VAL A 42 26.71 -9.40 -12.57
CA VAL A 42 25.49 -8.75 -12.11
C VAL A 42 24.38 -9.07 -13.11
N ILE A 43 23.29 -9.65 -12.62
CA ILE A 43 22.12 -9.98 -13.44
C ILE A 43 21.02 -8.97 -13.13
N ASN A 44 20.43 -8.40 -14.17
CA ASN A 44 19.30 -7.49 -14.03
C ASN A 44 18.06 -8.26 -13.58
N GLN A 45 17.44 -7.80 -12.49
CA GLN A 45 16.16 -8.34 -12.05
C GLN A 45 15.02 -7.68 -12.82
N ILE A 46 14.04 -8.48 -13.20
CA ILE A 46 12.75 -8.01 -13.69
C ILE A 46 11.89 -7.70 -12.46
N LEU A 47 11.48 -6.44 -12.33
CA LEU A 47 10.63 -5.96 -11.23
C LEU A 47 9.32 -5.40 -11.78
N GLN A 48 8.29 -5.44 -10.94
CA GLN A 48 6.99 -4.83 -11.22
C GLN A 48 7.15 -3.31 -11.34
N SER A 49 6.63 -2.72 -12.42
CA SER A 49 6.64 -1.27 -12.57
C SER A 49 5.76 -0.59 -11.52
N PRO A 50 6.03 0.67 -11.18
CA PRO A 50 5.12 1.47 -10.35
C PRO A 50 3.76 1.60 -11.03
N GLY A 51 2.68 1.40 -10.27
CA GLY A 51 1.32 1.42 -10.78
C GLY A 51 0.33 0.72 -9.84
N ILE A 52 -0.93 0.68 -10.27
CA ILE A 52 -2.03 0.00 -9.57
C ILE A 52 -2.36 -1.31 -10.30
N TYR A 53 -2.44 -2.40 -9.54
CA TYR A 53 -2.67 -3.74 -10.05
C TYR A 53 -3.85 -4.39 -9.35
N TYR A 54 -4.76 -4.97 -10.12
CA TYR A 54 -5.94 -5.65 -9.58
C TYR A 54 -5.79 -7.16 -9.73
N ARG A 55 -6.25 -7.90 -8.73
CA ARG A 55 -6.33 -9.35 -8.73
C ARG A 55 -7.67 -9.80 -8.16
N SER A 56 -8.23 -10.85 -8.73
CA SER A 56 -9.34 -11.59 -8.14
C SER A 56 -8.91 -13.05 -7.98
N GLU A 57 -9.09 -13.58 -6.77
CA GLU A 57 -8.79 -14.97 -6.44
C GLU A 57 -10.05 -15.62 -5.85
N LEU A 58 -10.30 -16.89 -6.20
CA LEU A 58 -11.33 -17.68 -5.55
C LEU A 58 -10.73 -18.32 -4.31
N ASP A 59 -11.34 -18.05 -3.17
CA ASP A 59 -10.94 -18.68 -1.94
C ASP A 59 -11.44 -20.14 -1.88
N HIS A 60 -10.97 -20.93 -0.91
CA HIS A 60 -11.32 -22.35 -0.72
C HIS A 60 -12.83 -22.61 -0.62
N ASN A 61 -13.62 -21.59 -0.24
CA ASN A 61 -15.08 -21.66 -0.16
C ASN A 61 -15.80 -21.19 -1.44
N GLY A 62 -15.07 -20.92 -2.52
CA GLY A 62 -15.64 -20.43 -3.79
C GLY A 62 -16.06 -18.95 -3.76
N ILE A 63 -15.67 -18.19 -2.73
CA ILE A 63 -15.95 -16.76 -2.62
C ILE A 63 -14.80 -15.98 -3.27
N SER A 64 -15.12 -15.04 -4.15
CA SER A 64 -14.13 -14.16 -4.77
C SER A 64 -13.59 -13.14 -3.78
N VAL A 65 -12.27 -13.13 -3.60
CA VAL A 65 -11.52 -12.09 -2.91
C VAL A 65 -10.93 -11.17 -3.97
N TYR A 66 -11.08 -9.86 -3.76
CA TYR A 66 -10.54 -8.85 -4.67
C TYR A 66 -9.41 -8.09 -3.98
N THR A 67 -8.29 -7.94 -4.68
CA THR A 67 -7.10 -7.27 -4.17
C THR A 67 -6.63 -6.20 -5.15
N GLY A 68 -6.46 -4.97 -4.65
CA GLY A 68 -5.79 -3.87 -5.35
C GLY A 68 -4.42 -3.63 -4.74
N THR A 69 -3.35 -3.79 -5.51
CA THR A 69 -1.96 -3.53 -5.07
C THR A 69 -1.46 -2.26 -5.71
N ILE A 70 -1.01 -1.30 -4.90
CA ILE A 70 -0.32 -0.10 -5.35
C ILE A 70 1.17 -0.26 -5.11
N VAL A 71 1.95 -0.17 -6.17
CA VAL A 71 3.42 -0.25 -6.14
C VAL A 71 3.99 1.11 -6.50
N SER A 72 4.80 1.68 -5.63
CA SER A 72 5.55 2.92 -5.90
C SER A 72 6.97 2.64 -6.41
N ASP A 73 7.58 3.67 -6.99
CA ASP A 73 8.93 3.69 -7.57
C ASP A 73 10.06 3.44 -6.55
N TRP A 74 9.82 3.71 -5.27
CA TRP A 74 10.84 3.60 -4.21
C TRP A 74 10.41 2.72 -3.03
N GLY A 75 9.69 1.63 -3.30
CA GLY A 75 9.51 0.53 -2.35
C GLY A 75 8.28 0.60 -1.43
N GLY A 76 7.45 1.63 -1.53
CA GLY A 76 6.13 1.65 -0.88
C GLY A 76 5.17 0.71 -1.60
N ARG A 77 4.60 -0.25 -0.86
CA ARG A 77 3.57 -1.19 -1.34
C ARG A 77 2.37 -1.13 -0.41
N LEU A 78 1.21 -0.78 -0.97
CA LEU A 78 -0.08 -0.79 -0.28
C LEU A 78 -0.97 -1.81 -0.97
N GLU A 79 -1.48 -2.79 -0.23
CA GLU A 79 -2.48 -3.72 -0.75
C GLU A 79 -3.81 -3.46 -0.07
N LEU A 80 -4.88 -3.34 -0.86
CA LEU A 80 -6.25 -3.26 -0.41
C LEU A 80 -6.94 -4.58 -0.73
N GLU A 81 -7.57 -5.20 0.25
CA GLU A 81 -8.25 -6.49 0.11
C GLU A 81 -9.72 -6.35 0.51
N ILE A 82 -10.63 -6.86 -0.31
CA ILE A 82 -12.03 -7.03 0.05
C ILE A 82 -12.23 -8.47 0.51
N ASP A 83 -12.46 -8.65 1.82
CA ASP A 83 -12.72 -9.95 2.45
C ASP A 83 -14.13 -10.46 2.07
N ARG A 84 -14.37 -11.73 2.34
CA ARG A 84 -15.64 -12.46 2.12
C ARG A 84 -16.87 -11.78 2.76
N LYS A 85 -16.65 -11.01 3.82
CA LYS A 85 -17.70 -10.23 4.51
C LYS A 85 -17.83 -8.78 3.99
N ALA A 86 -17.33 -8.51 2.79
CA ALA A 86 -17.25 -7.17 2.19
C ALA A 86 -16.46 -6.13 3.01
N ARG A 87 -15.66 -6.58 3.98
CA ARG A 87 -14.76 -5.72 4.76
C ARG A 87 -13.55 -5.35 3.93
N ILE A 88 -13.18 -4.08 3.95
CA ILE A 88 -12.02 -3.58 3.24
C ILE A 88 -10.84 -3.48 4.20
N TRP A 89 -9.80 -4.24 3.90
CA TRP A 89 -8.55 -4.28 4.64
C TRP A 89 -7.44 -3.61 3.84
N SER A 90 -6.47 -3.05 4.56
CA SER A 90 -5.25 -2.50 4.04
C SER A 90 -4.04 -3.22 4.62
N HIS A 91 -3.06 -3.51 3.77
CA HIS A 91 -1.77 -4.05 4.17
C HIS A 91 -0.68 -3.06 3.75
N VAL A 92 -0.07 -2.42 4.74
CA VAL A 92 1.06 -1.52 4.52
C VAL A 92 2.35 -2.34 4.62
N SER A 93 3.12 -2.41 3.53
CA SER A 93 4.41 -3.11 3.49
C SER A 93 4.37 -4.59 3.92
N ARG A 94 3.29 -5.30 3.56
CA ARG A 94 3.04 -6.73 3.87
C ARG A 94 2.98 -7.06 5.37
N LYS A 95 2.56 -6.09 6.17
CA LYS A 95 2.30 -6.29 7.61
C LYS A 95 0.87 -6.79 7.85
N GLN A 96 0.40 -6.65 9.09
CA GLN A 96 -0.94 -7.05 9.52
C GLN A 96 -2.05 -6.33 8.74
N LYS A 97 -3.24 -6.93 8.77
CA LYS A 97 -4.49 -6.34 8.26
C LYS A 97 -4.85 -5.13 9.11
N ILE A 98 -4.96 -3.97 8.47
CA ILE A 98 -5.42 -2.72 9.08
C ILE A 98 -6.73 -2.33 8.40
N SER A 99 -7.76 -2.01 9.17
CA SER A 99 -9.02 -1.54 8.60
C SER A 99 -8.80 -0.29 7.75
N ILE A 100 -9.45 -0.20 6.58
CA ILE A 100 -9.34 0.98 5.71
C ILE A 100 -9.78 2.26 6.43
N LEU A 101 -10.70 2.14 7.38
CA LEU A 101 -11.20 3.25 8.19
C LEU A 101 -10.12 3.79 9.12
N VAL A 102 -9.45 2.89 9.86
CA VAL A 102 -8.34 3.24 10.76
C VAL A 102 -7.23 3.91 9.97
N LEU A 103 -6.90 3.36 8.79
CA LEU A 103 -5.89 3.95 7.92
C LEU A 103 -6.28 5.36 7.45
N SER A 104 -7.50 5.52 6.94
CA SER A 104 -8.00 6.81 6.41
C SER A 104 -8.08 7.88 7.51
N SER A 105 -8.53 7.49 8.70
CA SER A 105 -8.61 8.40 9.85
C SER A 105 -7.25 8.74 10.43
N ALA A 106 -6.30 7.80 10.47
CA ALA A 106 -4.92 8.08 10.84
C ALA A 106 -4.24 9.03 9.84
N MET A 107 -4.62 8.99 8.55
CA MET A 107 -4.18 9.95 7.54
C MET A 107 -4.81 11.35 7.72
N GLY A 108 -5.88 11.45 8.50
CA GLY A 108 -6.52 12.70 8.89
C GLY A 108 -7.91 12.93 8.32
N SER A 109 -8.48 11.97 7.59
CA SER A 109 -9.86 12.07 7.09
C SER A 109 -10.86 11.73 8.20
N ASN A 110 -11.90 12.54 8.34
CA ASN A 110 -13.00 12.21 9.24
C ASN A 110 -13.97 11.23 8.54
N LEU A 111 -14.82 10.56 9.33
CA LEU A 111 -15.77 9.58 8.80
C LEU A 111 -16.69 10.19 7.73
N ARG A 112 -17.06 11.46 7.88
CA ARG A 112 -17.93 12.17 6.92
C ARG A 112 -17.24 12.35 5.57
N GLU A 113 -16.02 12.86 5.54
CA GLU A 113 -15.21 13.01 4.35
C GLU A 113 -15.00 11.67 3.65
N ILE A 114 -14.75 10.60 4.41
CA ILE A 114 -14.60 9.26 3.84
C ILE A 114 -15.90 8.84 3.14
N LEU A 115 -17.06 9.01 3.78
CA LEU A 115 -18.35 8.64 3.21
C LEU A 115 -18.73 9.48 1.97
N GLU A 116 -18.34 10.76 1.94
CA GLU A 116 -18.58 11.65 0.79
C GLU A 116 -17.72 11.30 -0.43
N ASN A 117 -16.54 10.71 -0.23
CA ASN A 117 -15.57 10.41 -1.30
C ASN A 117 -15.60 8.95 -1.81
N VAL A 118 -16.36 8.05 -1.17
CA VAL A 118 -16.42 6.64 -1.58
C VAL A 118 -17.40 6.44 -2.73
N CYS A 119 -16.92 5.91 -3.86
CA CYS A 119 -17.72 5.63 -5.05
C CYS A 119 -18.81 4.56 -4.86
N TYR A 120 -18.58 3.60 -3.95
CA TYR A 120 -19.49 2.48 -3.69
C TYR A 120 -19.94 2.48 -2.23
N LEU A 121 -20.76 3.48 -1.88
CA LEU A 121 -21.20 3.72 -0.51
C LEU A 121 -21.92 2.51 0.11
N GLU A 122 -22.73 1.77 -0.67
CA GLU A 122 -23.45 0.59 -0.18
C GLU A 122 -22.51 -0.51 0.36
N ILE A 123 -21.44 -0.80 -0.38
CA ILE A 123 -20.41 -1.77 0.04
C ILE A 123 -19.74 -1.25 1.31
N PHE A 124 -19.44 0.05 1.36
CA PHE A 124 -18.78 0.67 2.50
C PHE A 124 -19.62 0.64 3.78
N LEU A 125 -20.92 0.93 3.66
CA LEU A 125 -21.86 0.87 4.77
C LEU A 125 -22.11 -0.57 5.25
N SER A 126 -22.01 -1.56 4.36
CA SER A 126 -22.31 -2.96 4.70
C SER A 126 -21.41 -3.54 5.79
N PHE A 127 -20.19 -3.00 5.93
CA PHE A 127 -19.23 -3.49 6.91
C PHE A 127 -19.03 -2.59 8.13
N LEU A 128 -19.61 -1.39 8.14
CA LEU A 128 -19.53 -0.46 9.26
C LEU A 128 -20.39 -0.93 10.44
N ASN A 129 -19.75 -1.40 11.51
CA ASN A 129 -20.45 -1.74 12.75
C ASN A 129 -20.75 -0.48 13.59
N ASP A 130 -21.77 -0.52 14.44
CA ASP A 130 -22.12 0.61 15.33
C ASP A 130 -21.01 0.95 16.34
N LYS A 131 -20.11 0.00 16.63
CA LYS A 131 -18.89 0.23 17.42
C LYS A 131 -17.86 1.04 16.64
N GLU A 132 -17.61 0.69 15.37
CA GLU A 132 -16.67 1.40 14.49
C GLU A 132 -17.16 2.83 14.22
N LYS A 133 -18.47 3.03 14.01
CA LYS A 133 -19.06 4.37 13.90
C LYS A 133 -18.78 5.29 15.11
N LYS A 134 -18.64 4.72 16.31
CA LYS A 134 -18.39 5.46 17.55
C LYS A 134 -16.90 5.64 17.88
N GLU A 135 -16.07 4.65 17.62
CA GLU A 135 -14.62 4.70 17.92
C GLU A 135 -13.81 5.50 16.89
N ILE A 136 -14.27 5.60 15.63
CA ILE A 136 -13.59 6.37 14.56
C ILE A 136 -13.88 7.90 14.67
N GLY A 137 -14.17 8.38 15.87
CA GLY A 137 -14.47 9.80 16.12
C GLY A 137 -13.23 10.67 16.36
N LEU A 138 -12.12 10.08 16.83
CA LEU A 138 -10.92 10.81 17.25
C LEU A 138 -9.69 10.36 16.46
N LYS A 139 -9.02 11.32 15.82
CA LYS A 139 -7.83 11.12 14.99
C LYS A 139 -6.69 10.46 15.77
N GLU A 140 -6.54 10.83 17.03
CA GLU A 140 -5.50 10.33 17.93
C GLU A 140 -5.66 8.83 18.19
N SER A 141 -6.90 8.39 18.38
CA SER A 141 -7.24 6.98 18.58
C SER A 141 -6.89 6.15 17.34
N ALA A 142 -7.23 6.67 16.15
CA ALA A 142 -6.92 6.00 14.89
C ALA A 142 -5.41 5.89 14.65
N ILE A 143 -4.63 6.93 14.97
CA ILE A 143 -3.16 6.90 14.85
C ILE A 143 -2.56 5.84 15.79
N LEU A 144 -3.08 5.76 17.02
CA LEU A 144 -2.61 4.79 18.01
C LEU A 144 -2.91 3.35 17.57
N GLU A 145 -4.14 3.09 17.14
CA GLU A 145 -4.57 1.78 16.63
C GLU A 145 -3.77 1.39 15.39
N PHE A 146 -3.57 2.32 14.46
CA PHE A 146 -2.71 2.12 13.29
C PHE A 146 -1.30 1.71 13.71
N TYR A 147 -0.69 2.43 14.66
CA TYR A 147 0.67 2.14 15.10
C TYR A 147 0.76 0.78 15.80
N GLN A 148 -0.20 0.41 16.64
CA GLN A 148 -0.28 -0.90 17.28
C GLN A 148 -0.31 -2.04 16.25
N GLN A 149 -1.19 -1.93 15.26
CA GLN A 149 -1.35 -2.94 14.20
C GLN A 149 -0.13 -2.96 13.26
N PHE A 150 0.43 -1.80 12.92
CA PHE A 150 1.60 -1.69 12.05
C PHE A 150 2.91 -2.13 12.72
N ALA A 151 3.10 -1.85 14.00
CA ALA A 151 4.31 -2.20 14.74
C ALA A 151 4.22 -3.59 15.40
N CYS A 152 3.05 -4.23 15.38
CA CYS A 152 2.77 -5.48 16.09
C CYS A 152 3.09 -5.40 17.59
N VAL A 153 2.88 -4.23 18.21
CA VAL A 153 3.19 -3.99 19.64
C VAL A 153 1.96 -4.29 20.47
N GLY A 154 2.07 -5.25 21.40
CA GLY A 154 1.03 -5.53 22.40
C GLY A 154 1.22 -4.68 23.66
N GLY A 155 0.16 -4.03 24.14
CA GLY A 155 0.13 -3.26 25.38
C GLY A 155 -0.63 -1.94 25.28
N ASP A 156 -0.94 -1.34 26.43
CA ASP A 156 -1.53 0.00 26.52
C ASP A 156 -0.49 1.03 26.09
N LEU A 157 -0.54 1.43 24.81
CA LEU A 157 0.24 2.57 24.33
C LEU A 157 -0.48 3.85 24.75
N VAL A 158 0.20 4.71 25.48
CA VAL A 158 -0.25 6.08 25.73
C VAL A 158 0.19 6.94 24.57
N PHE A 159 -0.74 7.70 23.99
CA PHE A 159 -0.44 8.67 22.94
C PHE A 159 0.65 9.64 23.42
N SER A 160 1.74 9.75 22.65
CA SER A 160 2.79 10.74 22.86
C SER A 160 3.07 11.48 21.55
N GLU A 161 3.45 12.75 21.65
CA GLU A 161 3.70 13.58 20.46
C GLU A 161 4.86 13.04 19.60
N SER A 162 5.82 12.33 20.21
CA SER A 162 6.92 11.67 19.51
C SER A 162 6.48 10.42 18.74
N LEU A 163 5.57 9.60 19.29
CA LEU A 163 4.94 8.47 18.59
C LEU A 163 4.04 8.94 17.44
N CYS A 164 3.34 10.06 17.63
CA CYS A 164 2.55 10.67 16.56
C CYS A 164 3.46 11.13 15.41
N LYS A 165 4.56 11.83 15.70
CA LYS A 165 5.53 12.26 14.68
C LYS A 165 6.17 11.09 13.94
N SER A 166 6.55 10.02 14.63
CA SER A 166 7.16 8.84 13.99
C SER A 166 6.14 8.05 13.14
N SER A 167 4.93 7.84 13.66
CA SER A 167 3.84 7.17 12.93
C SER A 167 3.45 7.97 11.70
N TYR A 168 3.27 9.29 11.88
CA TYR A 168 2.97 10.20 10.79
C TYR A 168 4.09 10.21 9.76
N TYR A 169 5.37 10.18 10.15
CA TYR A 169 6.47 10.12 9.18
C TYR A 169 6.46 8.84 8.36
N VAL A 170 6.29 7.68 9.01
CA VAL A 170 6.24 6.37 8.34
C VAL A 170 5.02 6.27 7.41
N MET A 171 3.87 6.78 7.86
CA MET A 171 2.70 6.89 7.00
C MET A 171 2.98 7.84 5.84
N ASN A 172 3.38 9.08 6.11
CA ASN A 172 3.46 10.13 5.12
C ASN A 172 4.46 9.80 4.01
N GLU A 173 5.63 9.21 4.31
CA GLU A 173 6.60 8.86 3.27
C GLU A 173 6.11 7.72 2.36
N ASN A 174 5.51 6.67 2.91
CA ASN A 174 4.98 5.57 2.09
C ASN A 174 3.71 6.00 1.35
N PHE A 175 2.81 6.73 2.00
CA PHE A 175 1.52 7.13 1.46
C PHE A 175 1.62 8.29 0.46
N LYS A 176 2.51 9.29 0.63
CA LYS A 176 2.74 10.32 -0.40
C LYS A 176 3.15 9.71 -1.73
N ARG A 177 3.99 8.68 -1.69
CA ARG A 177 4.47 7.98 -2.89
C ARG A 177 3.35 7.18 -3.54
N VAL A 178 2.54 6.49 -2.74
CA VAL A 178 1.34 5.77 -3.20
C VAL A 178 0.33 6.74 -3.82
N VAL A 179 0.02 7.85 -3.16
CA VAL A 179 -0.91 8.89 -3.65
C VAL A 179 -0.41 9.47 -4.98
N LYS A 180 0.89 9.68 -5.14
CA LYS A 180 1.46 10.13 -6.42
C LYS A 180 1.20 9.14 -7.57
N VAL A 181 1.25 7.83 -7.29
CA VAL A 181 0.90 6.79 -8.27
C VAL A 181 -0.60 6.85 -8.59
N VAL A 182 -1.45 6.95 -7.56
CA VAL A 182 -2.91 7.06 -7.74
C VAL A 182 -3.28 8.28 -8.58
N ASN A 183 -2.77 9.46 -8.24
CA ASN A 183 -3.08 10.70 -8.97
C ASN A 183 -2.54 10.68 -10.41
N LYS A 184 -1.49 9.91 -10.68
CA LYS A 184 -0.95 9.73 -12.03
C LYS A 184 -1.86 8.82 -12.86
N ASP A 185 -2.30 7.71 -12.29
CA ASP A 185 -3.08 6.69 -13.00
C ASP A 185 -4.58 7.07 -13.08
N TYR A 186 -5.07 7.86 -12.12
CA TYR A 186 -6.46 8.33 -12.04
C TYR A 186 -6.55 9.81 -11.61
N PRO A 187 -6.26 10.78 -12.50
CA PRO A 187 -6.27 12.21 -12.17
C PRO A 187 -7.66 12.76 -11.82
N GLU A 188 -8.74 12.10 -12.23
CA GLU A 188 -10.13 12.48 -11.96
C GLU A 188 -10.52 12.42 -10.48
N PHE A 189 -9.77 11.68 -9.64
CA PHE A 189 -10.03 11.58 -8.20
C PHE A 189 -9.22 12.57 -7.35
N THR A 190 -8.49 13.51 -7.95
CA THR A 190 -7.62 14.49 -7.24
C THR A 190 -8.25 15.89 -7.11
N GLN A 191 -9.55 16.05 -7.38
CA GLN A 191 -10.24 17.34 -7.30
C GLN A 191 -10.82 17.63 -5.92
#